data_AF-A0A9P6HH88-F1
#
_entry.id   AF-A0A9P6HH88-F1
#
_cell.length_a   1.000
_cell.length_b   1.000
_cell.length_c   1.000
_cell.angle_alpha   90.00
_cell.angle_beta   90.00
_cell.angle_gamma   90.00
#
_symmetry.space_group_name_H-M   'P 1'
#
loop_
_entity.id
_entity.type
_entity.pdbx_description
1 polymer ?
#
loop_
_entity_poly.entity_id
_entity_poly.type
_entity_poly.pdbx_seq_one_letter_code
_entity_poly.pdbx_strand_id
1 'polypeptide(L)'
;MASKRPHWDLYNHELSEFNSGHALDPSPVADSERIEPGDVGYIRTGCFHLLFSAGLPLGERRLGSDVPRTFKRLDVGKIVKGAPLAAGALCTKDVRETRVHSTPSEVSSTPASSPPPSPQMGSTSVTSFRLTGGQGAALLTKYSTYREDIQRTGTFEKYAKEHYDSWVTFARETGHGDVNPVLITGVDRTRDFAMMCYSNGDDDLECQFTTSAPGATDWGTWQKTGLVYTNHGPQLRCPPSSVQATELASSNDGNARTVADEYNQCVFIRYYTVRKRLGIPRIIKAAAGPHELGRGGYDGDGPSLEAHYDSEQDSDSDSESDTASSIFDNDSDDDGCSILSDDTESDVVMHNTTVDGRDDFDVIADYIFHNSDANSVLLHHQDVALLRELGGSADLPAQLFERRPQITVDENGGLFPL
;
A
#
# COMPACT_ATOMS: atom_id res chain seq x y z
N MET A 1 11.29 -22.66 4.86
CA MET A 1 11.63 -21.28 5.30
C MET A 1 10.46 -20.39 4.95
N ALA A 2 9.86 -19.68 5.90
CA ALA A 2 8.74 -18.77 5.60
C ALA A 2 9.26 -17.60 4.73
N SER A 3 8.53 -17.28 3.65
CA SER A 3 8.86 -16.13 2.81
C SER A 3 8.78 -14.86 3.66
N LYS A 4 9.90 -14.14 3.78
CA LYS A 4 9.96 -12.91 4.58
C LYS A 4 9.20 -11.82 3.84
N ARG A 5 8.15 -11.27 4.45
CA ARG A 5 7.43 -10.12 3.89
C ARG A 5 8.41 -8.97 3.63
N PRO A 6 8.32 -8.27 2.49
CA PRO A 6 9.17 -7.13 2.24
C PRO A 6 8.86 -6.02 3.25
N HIS A 7 9.87 -5.18 3.55
CA HIS A 7 9.79 -4.21 4.65
C HIS A 7 8.67 -3.18 4.50
N TRP A 8 8.34 -2.76 3.27
CA TRP A 8 7.24 -1.84 3.02
C TRP A 8 5.87 -2.45 3.34
N ASP A 9 5.68 -3.72 2.98
CA ASP A 9 4.44 -4.45 3.24
C ASP A 9 4.29 -4.74 4.74
N LEU A 10 5.39 -5.13 5.38
CA LEU A 10 5.46 -5.26 6.83
C LEU A 10 5.11 -3.95 7.54
N TYR A 11 5.70 -2.84 7.11
CA TYR A 11 5.44 -1.53 7.71
C TYR A 11 3.97 -1.12 7.59
N ASN A 12 3.39 -1.27 6.40
CA ASN A 12 1.97 -1.01 6.18
C ASN A 12 1.07 -1.95 7.01
N HIS A 13 1.40 -3.24 7.05
CA HIS A 13 0.66 -4.22 7.83
C HIS A 13 0.65 -3.88 9.31
N GLU A 14 1.81 -3.55 9.88
CA GLU A 14 1.95 -3.19 11.30
C GLU A 14 1.19 -1.89 11.63
N LEU A 15 1.34 -0.83 10.84
CA LEU A 15 0.66 0.45 11.13
C LEU A 15 -0.83 0.47 10.79
N SER A 16 -1.35 -0.56 10.15
CA SER A 16 -2.79 -0.67 9.90
C SER A 16 -3.63 -0.72 11.20
N GLU A 17 -3.02 -1.08 12.35
CA GLU A 17 -3.72 -1.10 13.65
C GLU A 17 -4.31 0.27 14.04
N PHE A 18 -3.77 1.36 13.47
CA PHE A 18 -4.17 2.73 13.78
C PHE A 18 -5.31 3.27 12.92
N ASN A 19 -5.86 2.48 12.00
CA ASN A 19 -6.97 2.87 11.11
C ASN A 19 -6.75 4.22 10.39
N SER A 20 -5.49 4.55 10.11
CA SER A 20 -5.10 5.83 9.52
C SER A 20 -5.03 5.75 8.00
N GLY A 21 -5.10 4.55 7.42
CA GLY A 21 -5.00 4.31 5.99
C GLY A 21 -3.89 3.31 5.68
N HIS A 22 -3.50 3.26 4.41
CA HIS A 22 -2.32 2.56 3.95
C HIS A 22 -1.08 3.40 4.29
N ALA A 23 -0.17 2.86 5.09
CA ALA A 23 1.06 3.54 5.44
C ALA A 23 2.00 3.52 4.23
N LEU A 24 2.46 4.70 3.83
CA LEU A 24 3.46 4.82 2.78
C LEU A 24 4.85 4.71 3.37
N ASP A 25 5.76 4.13 2.59
CA ASP A 25 7.19 4.41 2.71
C ASP A 25 7.43 5.67 1.87
N PRO A 26 7.35 6.88 2.46
CA PRO A 26 7.27 8.10 1.68
C PRO A 26 8.56 8.22 0.90
N SER A 27 8.44 8.14 -0.42
CA SER A 27 9.60 8.23 -1.29
C SER A 27 10.16 9.65 -1.16
N PRO A 28 11.46 9.82 -0.86
CA PRO A 28 12.10 11.13 -0.75
C PRO A 28 12.24 11.88 -2.08
N VAL A 29 11.34 11.69 -3.05
CA VAL A 29 11.41 12.34 -4.36
C VAL A 29 11.28 13.84 -4.15
N ALA A 30 12.31 14.59 -4.53
CA ALA A 30 12.35 16.04 -4.46
C ALA A 30 11.24 16.71 -5.27
N ASP A 31 10.71 15.99 -6.26
CA ASP A 31 9.70 16.46 -7.21
C ASP A 31 8.39 15.65 -7.16
N SER A 32 8.16 14.79 -6.14
CA SER A 32 6.84 14.15 -6.05
C SER A 32 5.81 15.24 -5.80
N GLU A 33 4.92 15.41 -6.77
CA GLU A 33 3.72 16.21 -6.60
C GLU A 33 3.02 15.76 -5.31
N ARG A 34 2.65 16.74 -4.49
CA ARG A 34 1.91 16.52 -3.26
C ARG A 34 0.70 15.65 -3.56
N ILE A 35 0.61 14.47 -2.94
CA ILE A 35 -0.54 13.56 -3.11
C ILE A 35 -1.78 14.26 -2.58
N GLU A 36 -2.84 14.38 -3.37
CA GLU A 36 -4.11 15.05 -3.06
C GLU A 36 -5.30 14.09 -3.21
N PRO A 37 -6.41 14.31 -2.47
CA PRO A 37 -7.67 13.62 -2.75
C PRO A 37 -8.15 13.87 -4.18
N GLY A 38 -8.46 12.79 -4.89
CA GLY A 38 -8.77 12.79 -6.32
C GLY A 38 -7.60 12.42 -7.22
N ASP A 39 -6.42 12.17 -6.67
CA ASP A 39 -5.32 11.57 -7.43
C ASP A 39 -5.59 10.11 -7.78
N VAL A 40 -5.20 9.73 -9.00
CA VAL A 40 -5.21 8.35 -9.48
C VAL A 40 -3.77 7.92 -9.66
N GLY A 41 -3.43 6.78 -9.07
CA GLY A 41 -2.08 6.23 -9.12
C GLY A 41 -2.08 4.75 -8.82
N TYR A 42 -0.94 4.21 -8.42
CA TYR A 42 -0.82 2.84 -7.92
C TYR A 42 0.24 2.79 -6.82
N ILE A 43 0.18 1.76 -6.00
CA ILE A 43 1.16 1.54 -4.93
C ILE A 43 2.12 0.44 -5.38
N ARG A 44 3.42 0.73 -5.32
CA ARG A 44 4.47 -0.24 -5.60
C ARG A 44 5.59 -0.04 -4.60
N THR A 45 6.06 -1.13 -4.00
CA THR A 45 7.16 -1.10 -3.02
C THR A 45 6.95 -0.05 -1.91
N GLY A 46 5.74 0.05 -1.36
CA GLY A 46 5.39 1.02 -0.31
C GLY A 46 5.22 2.47 -0.76
N CYS A 47 5.52 2.78 -2.02
CA CYS A 47 5.45 4.12 -2.57
C CYS A 47 4.19 4.30 -3.41
N PHE A 48 3.58 5.48 -3.34
CA PHE A 48 2.53 5.87 -4.28
C PHE A 48 3.16 6.48 -5.54
N HIS A 49 2.73 5.99 -6.70
CA HIS A 49 3.11 6.48 -8.01
C HIS A 49 1.89 7.15 -8.65
N LEU A 50 1.95 8.48 -8.81
CA LEU A 50 0.90 9.25 -9.46
C LEU A 50 0.84 8.89 -10.95
N LEU A 51 -0.37 8.59 -11.44
CA LEU A 51 -0.65 8.50 -12.88
C LEU A 51 -1.20 9.83 -13.39
N PHE A 52 -2.22 10.37 -12.73
CA PHE A 52 -2.81 11.68 -13.02
C PHE A 52 -3.75 12.13 -11.90
N SER A 53 -4.00 13.43 -11.79
CA SER A 53 -5.01 13.97 -10.87
C SER A 53 -6.39 14.08 -11.54
N ALA A 54 -7.38 13.33 -11.05
CA ALA A 54 -8.75 13.35 -11.56
C ALA A 54 -9.52 14.63 -11.17
N GLY A 55 -9.16 15.25 -10.05
CA GLY A 55 -9.79 16.49 -9.55
C GLY A 55 -9.43 17.75 -10.35
N LEU A 56 -8.32 17.73 -11.09
CA LEU A 56 -7.86 18.86 -11.88
C LEU A 56 -8.65 18.97 -13.20
N PRO A 57 -8.93 20.18 -13.71
CA PRO A 57 -9.55 20.37 -15.02
C PRO A 57 -8.60 19.95 -16.15
N LEU A 58 -9.12 19.56 -17.32
CA LEU A 58 -8.28 19.13 -18.45
C LEU A 58 -7.22 20.21 -18.78
N GLY A 59 -7.62 21.47 -18.88
CA GLY A 59 -6.69 22.58 -19.05
C GLY A 59 -5.78 22.37 -20.27
N GLU A 60 -4.47 22.43 -20.05
CA GLU A 60 -3.45 22.22 -21.08
C GLU A 60 -3.03 20.74 -21.24
N ARG A 61 -3.57 19.83 -20.41
CA ARG A 61 -3.24 18.40 -20.43
C ARG A 61 -3.77 17.73 -21.68
N ARG A 62 -3.01 16.76 -22.20
CA ARG A 62 -3.29 16.01 -23.43
C ARG A 62 -3.90 14.65 -23.12
N LEU A 63 -5.06 14.37 -23.72
CA LEU A 63 -5.73 13.06 -23.64
C LEU A 63 -4.84 11.95 -24.25
N GLY A 64 -4.69 10.85 -23.51
CA GLY A 64 -3.84 9.72 -23.88
C GLY A 64 -2.34 9.90 -23.58
N SER A 65 -1.92 11.07 -23.11
CA SER A 65 -0.53 11.34 -22.68
C SER A 65 -0.50 11.65 -21.18
N ASP A 66 -1.26 12.66 -20.78
CA ASP A 66 -1.22 13.20 -19.40
C ASP A 66 -2.39 12.69 -18.57
N VAL A 67 -3.46 12.25 -19.24
CA VAL A 67 -4.68 11.69 -18.65
C VAL A 67 -5.28 10.63 -19.59
N PRO A 68 -6.16 9.73 -19.12
CA PRO A 68 -6.85 8.76 -19.98
C PRO A 68 -7.63 9.41 -21.14
N ARG A 69 -7.78 8.69 -22.26
CA ARG A 69 -8.54 9.20 -23.43
C ARG A 69 -10.00 9.53 -23.13
N THR A 70 -10.58 8.79 -22.18
CA THR A 70 -11.95 8.97 -21.69
C THR A 70 -12.01 9.84 -20.43
N PHE A 71 -11.01 10.69 -20.21
CA PHE A 71 -10.91 11.52 -19.01
C PHE A 71 -12.16 12.37 -18.81
N LYS A 72 -12.74 12.26 -17.62
CA LYS A 72 -13.80 13.11 -17.10
C LYS A 72 -13.34 13.65 -15.77
N ARG A 73 -13.44 14.97 -15.55
CA ARG A 73 -13.05 15.56 -14.27
C ARG A 73 -13.91 15.02 -13.13
N LEU A 74 -13.27 14.61 -12.04
CA LEU A 74 -13.91 14.28 -10.77
C LEU A 74 -14.22 15.56 -10.00
N ASP A 75 -15.47 15.73 -9.55
CA ASP A 75 -15.79 16.75 -8.55
C ASP A 75 -15.37 16.26 -7.16
N VAL A 76 -14.20 16.72 -6.71
CA VAL A 76 -13.65 16.39 -5.38
C VAL A 76 -14.57 16.91 -4.25
N GLY A 77 -15.36 17.97 -4.53
CA GLY A 77 -16.22 18.59 -3.53
C GLY A 77 -15.44 19.20 -2.36
N LYS A 78 -16.05 19.19 -1.18
CA LYS A 78 -15.44 19.73 0.04
C LYS A 78 -14.51 18.69 0.67
N ILE A 79 -13.27 19.09 0.91
CA ILE A 79 -12.31 18.35 1.73
C ILE A 79 -12.55 18.71 3.20
N VAL A 80 -12.73 17.69 4.03
CA VAL A 80 -12.86 17.79 5.49
C VAL A 80 -11.49 17.62 6.11
N LYS A 81 -11.13 18.53 7.01
CA LYS A 81 -9.91 18.43 7.80
C LYS A 81 -10.23 17.73 9.12
N GLY A 82 -9.58 16.59 9.35
CA GLY A 82 -9.70 15.84 10.59
C GLY A 82 -8.91 16.50 11.74
N ALA A 83 -9.09 15.98 12.95
CA ALA A 83 -8.21 16.34 14.06
C ALA A 83 -6.78 15.89 13.71
N PRO A 84 -5.77 16.76 13.89
CA PRO A 84 -4.39 16.39 13.60
C PRO A 84 -3.89 15.36 14.60
N LEU A 85 -3.11 14.38 14.14
CA LEU A 85 -2.35 13.50 15.02
C LEU A 85 -1.24 14.31 15.67
N ALA A 86 -1.10 14.18 16.99
CA ALA A 86 -0.05 14.88 17.73
C ALA A 86 1.34 14.44 17.25
N ALA A 87 2.29 15.36 17.26
CA ALA A 87 3.70 15.03 17.06
C ALA A 87 4.18 14.00 18.08
N GLY A 88 5.08 13.11 17.66
CA GLY A 88 5.60 12.03 18.49
C GLY A 88 5.67 10.71 17.74
N ALA A 89 5.86 9.64 18.51
CA ALA A 89 5.94 8.29 17.99
C ALA A 89 4.56 7.61 17.98
N LEU A 90 4.21 7.05 16.84
CA LEU A 90 3.12 6.10 16.64
C LEU A 90 3.75 4.72 16.53
N CYS A 91 3.66 3.93 17.61
CA CYS A 91 4.35 2.65 17.76
C CYS A 91 3.35 1.51 17.87
N THR A 92 3.54 0.41 17.12
CA THR A 92 2.74 -0.80 17.35
C THR A 92 3.03 -1.40 18.73
N LYS A 93 2.16 -2.29 19.19
CA LYS A 93 2.24 -2.94 20.52
C LYS A 93 3.63 -3.51 20.87
N ASP A 94 4.37 -3.97 19.87
CA ASP A 94 5.67 -4.64 20.01
C ASP A 94 6.86 -3.67 19.92
N VAL A 95 6.60 -2.36 19.83
CA VAL A 95 7.60 -1.30 19.86
C VAL A 95 7.36 -0.40 21.07
N ARG A 96 8.34 -0.35 21.98
CA ARG A 96 8.28 0.51 23.18
C ARG A 96 9.17 1.73 23.00
N GLU A 97 8.56 2.91 22.94
CA GLU A 97 9.28 4.18 23.00
C GLU A 97 9.87 4.40 24.40
N THR A 98 11.17 4.65 24.49
CA THR A 98 11.88 5.07 25.70
C THR A 98 12.51 6.43 25.44
N ARG A 99 11.93 7.50 26.02
CA ARG A 99 12.47 8.85 25.87
C ARG A 99 13.66 9.06 26.81
N VAL A 100 14.85 9.12 26.23
CA VAL A 100 16.03 9.56 26.95
C VAL A 100 16.04 11.08 26.93
N HIS A 101 15.72 11.68 28.09
CA HIS A 101 15.71 13.14 28.22
C HIS A 101 17.10 13.69 27.89
N SER A 102 17.12 14.78 27.11
CA SER A 102 18.32 15.46 26.65
C SER A 102 19.34 15.59 27.78
N THR A 103 20.52 15.00 27.60
CA THR A 103 21.65 15.36 28.45
C THR A 103 22.01 16.80 28.09
N PRO A 104 21.85 17.79 29.00
CA PRO A 104 22.43 19.11 28.75
C PRO A 104 23.92 18.86 28.51
N SER A 105 24.41 19.19 27.31
CA SER A 105 25.85 19.12 27.05
C SER A 105 26.53 19.95 28.13
N GLU A 106 27.25 19.29 29.03
CA GLU A 106 28.08 19.95 30.01
C GLU A 106 29.15 20.70 29.23
N VAL A 107 28.91 21.98 28.97
CA VAL A 107 29.90 22.88 28.40
C VAL A 107 31.05 22.92 29.40
N SER A 108 32.11 22.19 29.08
CA SER A 108 33.36 22.20 29.83
C SER A 108 33.81 23.66 29.93
N SER A 109 33.75 24.19 31.14
CA SER A 109 33.97 25.60 31.44
C SER A 109 35.44 25.94 31.26
N THR A 110 35.82 26.43 30.08
CA THR A 110 37.09 27.14 29.91
C THR A 110 36.94 28.55 30.49
N PRO A 111 37.74 28.93 31.50
CA PRO A 111 37.71 30.30 32.02
C PRO A 111 38.43 31.27 31.07
N ALA A 112 37.81 32.44 30.91
CA ALA A 112 38.42 33.76 30.79
C ALA A 112 38.12 34.56 29.50
N SER A 113 37.41 35.68 29.73
CA SER A 113 37.54 36.98 29.06
C SER A 113 37.10 37.09 27.59
N SER A 114 35.80 36.88 27.34
CA SER A 114 35.10 37.52 26.21
C SER A 114 33.61 37.70 26.53
N PRO A 115 32.96 38.75 26.00
CA PRO A 115 31.57 39.08 26.31
C PRO A 115 30.63 37.93 25.95
N PRO A 116 29.54 37.73 26.73
CA PRO A 116 28.69 36.55 26.63
C PRO A 116 27.97 36.49 25.27
N PRO A 117 28.21 35.46 24.45
CA PRO A 117 27.32 35.19 23.33
C PRO A 117 25.96 34.76 23.87
N SER A 118 24.89 35.25 23.26
CA SER A 118 23.51 34.85 23.54
C SER A 118 23.40 33.31 23.52
N PRO A 119 22.83 32.66 24.54
CA PRO A 119 22.71 31.21 24.57
C PRO A 119 21.68 30.75 23.54
N GLN A 120 22.13 30.44 22.32
CA GLN A 120 21.37 29.58 21.41
C GLN A 120 21.59 28.13 21.86
N MET A 121 20.79 27.67 22.82
CA MET A 121 20.72 26.27 23.22
C MET A 121 20.06 25.46 22.10
N GLY A 122 20.86 24.87 21.21
CA GLY A 122 20.40 23.76 20.38
C GLY A 122 20.38 22.48 21.21
N SER A 123 19.21 22.06 21.71
CA SER A 123 19.07 20.74 22.33
C SER A 123 18.85 19.70 21.24
N THR A 124 19.76 18.75 21.10
CA THR A 124 19.48 17.48 20.41
C THR A 124 18.61 16.61 21.31
N SER A 125 17.60 15.95 20.75
CA SER A 125 16.76 14.96 21.44
C SER A 125 17.05 13.58 20.88
N VAL A 126 17.14 12.58 21.75
CA VAL A 126 17.32 11.18 21.35
C VAL A 126 16.08 10.40 21.76
N THR A 127 15.39 9.82 20.77
CA THR A 127 14.25 8.92 20.99
C THR A 127 14.74 7.49 20.81
N SER A 128 14.69 6.68 21.87
CA SER A 128 15.07 5.27 21.81
C SER A 128 13.83 4.38 21.69
N PHE A 129 13.96 3.25 21.02
CA PHE A 129 12.91 2.27 20.80
C PHE A 129 13.45 0.88 21.16
N ARG A 130 12.72 0.20 22.03
CA ARG A 130 12.97 -1.21 22.35
C ARG A 130 11.98 -2.07 21.58
N LEU A 131 12.49 -3.05 20.85
CA LEU A 131 11.74 -3.95 20.00
C LEU A 131 11.55 -5.28 20.73
N THR A 132 10.32 -5.58 21.18
CA THR A 132 10.06 -6.68 22.14
C THR A 132 9.29 -7.86 21.56
N GLY A 133 8.88 -7.81 20.29
CA GLY A 133 8.06 -8.84 19.65
C GLY A 133 8.71 -9.45 18.42
N GLY A 134 7.97 -10.32 17.73
CA GLY A 134 8.44 -10.97 16.50
C GLY A 134 8.51 -10.02 15.30
N GLN A 135 7.70 -8.95 15.34
CA GLN A 135 7.66 -7.91 14.33
C GLN A 135 7.06 -6.64 14.91
N GLY A 136 7.31 -5.50 14.27
CA GLY A 136 6.72 -4.25 14.69
C GLY A 136 7.12 -3.08 13.79
N ALA A 137 6.43 -1.96 13.95
CA ALA A 137 6.71 -0.73 13.24
C ALA A 137 6.52 0.49 14.14
N ALA A 138 7.20 1.57 13.77
CA ALA A 138 6.96 2.88 14.34
C ALA A 138 7.07 3.98 13.28
N LEU A 139 6.22 5.00 13.43
CA LEU A 139 6.27 6.26 12.73
C LEU A 139 6.51 7.38 13.76
N LEU A 140 7.65 8.03 13.69
CA LEU A 140 7.99 9.21 14.46
C LEU A 140 7.76 10.45 13.60
N THR A 141 7.08 11.45 14.16
CA THR A 141 6.85 12.74 13.50
C THR A 141 7.30 13.89 14.39
N LYS A 142 7.98 14.88 13.81
CA LYS A 142 8.40 16.08 14.54
C LYS A 142 7.25 17.06 14.78
N TYR A 143 6.37 17.14 13.79
CA TYR A 143 5.24 18.05 13.76
C TYR A 143 3.94 17.25 13.70
N SER A 144 2.84 17.91 14.03
CA SER A 144 1.52 17.30 13.95
C SER A 144 1.23 16.83 12.51
N THR A 145 0.56 15.69 12.39
CA THR A 145 0.17 15.13 11.09
C THR A 145 -1.27 15.54 10.79
N TYR A 146 -1.48 16.23 9.68
CA TYR A 146 -2.77 16.78 9.28
C TYR A 146 -3.52 15.83 8.37
N ARG A 147 -4.75 15.51 8.76
CA ARG A 147 -5.65 14.61 8.06
C ARG A 147 -6.60 15.37 7.16
N GLU A 148 -6.67 14.97 5.90
CA GLU A 148 -7.61 15.49 4.90
C GLU A 148 -8.39 14.34 4.26
N ASP A 149 -9.71 14.46 4.23
CA ASP A 149 -10.63 13.43 3.73
C ASP A 149 -11.72 14.04 2.85
N ILE A 150 -12.20 13.28 1.85
CA ILE A 150 -13.38 13.65 1.08
C ILE A 150 -14.65 13.54 1.93
N GLN A 151 -15.60 14.45 1.73
CA GLN A 151 -16.92 14.34 2.37
C GLN A 151 -17.87 13.40 1.62
N ARG A 152 -17.73 13.29 0.29
CA ARG A 152 -18.68 12.61 -0.60
C ARG A 152 -18.14 11.28 -1.14
N THR A 153 -18.11 10.27 -0.29
CA THR A 153 -17.61 8.92 -0.63
C THR A 153 -18.31 8.32 -1.85
N GLY A 154 -19.65 8.43 -1.95
CA GLY A 154 -20.41 7.85 -3.06
C GLY A 154 -20.08 8.43 -4.46
N THR A 155 -19.63 9.68 -4.55
CA THR A 155 -19.19 10.26 -5.84
C THR A 155 -17.86 9.63 -6.30
N PHE A 156 -16.96 9.38 -5.37
CA PHE A 156 -15.67 8.74 -5.64
C PHE A 156 -15.83 7.26 -5.98
N GLU A 157 -16.69 6.55 -5.25
CA GLU A 157 -17.04 5.16 -5.54
C GLU A 157 -17.59 5.01 -6.97
N LYS A 158 -18.60 5.83 -7.32
CA LYS A 158 -19.19 5.81 -8.65
C LYS A 158 -18.16 6.12 -9.72
N TYR A 159 -17.32 7.13 -9.49
CA TYR A 159 -16.28 7.53 -10.42
C TYR A 159 -15.22 6.43 -10.62
N ALA A 160 -14.80 5.76 -9.55
CA ALA A 160 -13.86 4.65 -9.62
C ALA A 160 -14.43 3.47 -10.42
N LYS A 161 -15.67 3.07 -10.13
CA LYS A 161 -16.37 2.02 -10.88
C LYS A 161 -16.47 2.34 -12.38
N GLU A 162 -16.88 3.56 -12.72
CA GLU A 162 -17.09 3.99 -14.11
C GLU A 162 -15.79 4.08 -14.93
N HIS A 163 -14.66 4.44 -14.31
CA HIS A 163 -13.45 4.81 -15.04
C HIS A 163 -12.25 3.88 -14.84
N TYR A 164 -12.32 2.89 -13.94
CA TYR A 164 -11.18 2.02 -13.62
C TYR A 164 -10.50 1.39 -14.84
N ASP A 165 -11.27 0.87 -15.79
CA ASP A 165 -10.71 0.25 -17.00
C ASP A 165 -9.93 1.21 -17.88
N SER A 166 -10.37 2.46 -17.94
CA SER A 166 -9.64 3.51 -18.64
C SER A 166 -8.32 3.83 -17.95
N TRP A 167 -8.24 3.68 -16.63
CA TRP A 167 -7.01 3.93 -15.86
C TRP A 167 -6.01 2.79 -16.04
N VAL A 168 -6.46 1.54 -16.00
CA VAL A 168 -5.62 0.36 -16.29
C VAL A 168 -5.05 0.45 -17.71
N THR A 169 -5.90 0.76 -18.69
CA THR A 169 -5.48 0.96 -20.09
C THR A 169 -4.47 2.09 -20.20
N PHE A 170 -4.75 3.23 -19.57
CA PHE A 170 -3.84 4.38 -19.56
C PHE A 170 -2.48 4.03 -18.96
N ALA A 171 -2.44 3.40 -17.78
CA ALA A 171 -1.20 3.00 -17.13
C ALA A 171 -0.35 2.06 -18.01
N ARG A 172 -1.01 1.14 -18.74
CA ARG A 172 -0.34 0.26 -19.70
C ARG A 172 0.22 1.04 -20.90
N GLU A 173 -0.58 1.92 -21.49
CA GLU A 173 -0.17 2.76 -22.63
C GLU A 173 0.98 3.71 -22.29
N THR A 174 1.05 4.19 -21.05
CA THR A 174 2.13 5.07 -20.56
C THR A 174 3.33 4.32 -19.97
N GLY A 175 3.37 2.98 -20.09
CA GLY A 175 4.54 2.16 -19.76
C GLY A 175 4.69 1.77 -18.28
N HIS A 176 3.65 1.94 -17.46
CA HIS A 176 3.66 1.49 -16.06
C HIS A 176 3.39 -0.01 -15.91
N GLY A 177 2.95 -0.68 -16.97
CA GLY A 177 2.70 -2.13 -17.00
C GLY A 177 1.30 -2.50 -16.48
N ASP A 178 1.17 -3.72 -15.97
CA ASP A 178 -0.07 -4.20 -15.36
C ASP A 178 -0.07 -3.83 -13.88
N VAL A 179 -0.68 -2.68 -13.57
CA VAL A 179 -0.81 -2.15 -12.22
C VAL A 179 -2.25 -2.25 -11.76
N ASN A 180 -2.46 -2.15 -10.44
CA ASN A 180 -3.77 -2.01 -9.84
C ASN A 180 -4.00 -0.54 -9.46
N PRO A 181 -4.71 0.26 -10.27
CA PRO A 181 -4.95 1.65 -9.95
C PRO A 181 -5.73 1.84 -8.65
N VAL A 182 -5.44 2.93 -7.98
CA VAL A 182 -6.13 3.39 -6.77
C VAL A 182 -6.55 4.85 -6.95
N LEU A 183 -7.72 5.21 -6.43
CA LEU A 183 -8.23 6.58 -6.37
C LEU A 183 -8.13 7.09 -4.93
N ILE A 184 -7.29 8.11 -4.70
CA ILE A 184 -7.06 8.69 -3.38
C ILE A 184 -8.30 9.43 -2.89
N THR A 185 -8.80 9.05 -1.71
CA THR A 185 -9.97 9.61 -1.02
C THR A 185 -9.55 10.42 0.22
N GLY A 186 -8.35 10.20 0.73
CA GLY A 186 -7.83 10.94 1.88
C GLY A 186 -6.34 10.73 2.06
N VAL A 187 -5.71 11.64 2.79
CA VAL A 187 -4.28 11.69 3.03
C VAL A 187 -3.96 12.22 4.42
N ASP A 188 -2.89 11.72 5.02
CA ASP A 188 -2.29 12.27 6.24
C ASP A 188 -0.90 12.79 5.89
N ARG A 189 -0.66 14.06 6.19
CA ARG A 189 0.59 14.73 5.82
C ARG A 189 1.30 15.33 7.02
N THR A 190 2.61 15.23 7.02
CA THR A 190 3.51 15.85 7.98
C THR A 190 4.63 16.59 7.26
N ARG A 191 5.44 17.33 8.01
CA ARG A 191 6.62 18.01 7.51
C ARG A 191 7.83 17.09 7.51
N ASP A 192 8.06 16.40 8.63
CA ASP A 192 9.18 15.51 8.86
C ASP A 192 8.67 14.21 9.47
N PHE A 193 9.20 13.10 8.98
CA PHE A 193 8.80 11.76 9.42
C PHE A 193 10.02 10.86 9.47
N ALA A 194 10.02 9.89 10.39
CA ALA A 194 11.00 8.82 10.47
C ALA A 194 10.20 7.57 10.73
N MET A 195 10.56 6.53 10.03
CA MET A 195 9.87 5.26 10.16
C MET A 195 10.88 4.17 10.36
N MET A 196 10.45 3.14 11.06
CA MET A 196 11.17 1.89 11.14
C MET A 196 10.20 0.72 11.13
N CYS A 197 10.65 -0.41 10.61
CA CYS A 197 9.99 -1.69 10.81
C CYS A 197 11.03 -2.81 10.96
N TYR A 198 10.63 -3.86 11.66
CA TYR A 198 11.47 -5.01 11.90
C TYR A 198 10.63 -6.29 11.92
N SER A 199 11.27 -7.39 11.55
CA SER A 199 10.76 -8.75 11.72
C SER A 199 11.95 -9.60 12.14
N ASN A 200 11.94 -10.04 13.40
CA ASN A 200 13.00 -10.81 14.01
C ASN A 200 12.42 -11.87 14.96
N GLY A 201 13.02 -13.07 14.99
CA GLY A 201 12.50 -14.20 15.76
C GLY A 201 12.84 -14.16 17.25
N ASP A 202 14.05 -13.74 17.63
CA ASP A 202 14.62 -14.18 18.92
C ASP A 202 15.45 -13.15 19.72
N ASP A 203 15.68 -11.91 19.24
CA ASP A 203 16.52 -10.94 19.97
C ASP A 203 15.79 -9.64 20.33
N ASP A 204 16.03 -9.15 21.56
CA ASP A 204 15.73 -7.78 21.97
C ASP A 204 16.60 -6.82 21.13
N LEU A 205 15.99 -6.20 20.11
CA LEU A 205 16.64 -5.20 19.28
C LEU A 205 16.42 -3.79 19.86
N GLU A 206 17.41 -2.92 19.63
CA GLU A 206 17.32 -1.51 20.02
C GLU A 206 17.56 -0.62 18.80
N CYS A 207 16.70 0.39 18.67
CA CYS A 207 16.81 1.40 17.64
C CYS A 207 16.70 2.78 18.27
N GLN A 208 17.51 3.74 17.84
CA GLN A 208 17.52 5.09 18.38
C GLN A 208 17.45 6.09 17.21
N PHE A 209 16.65 7.13 17.37
CA PHE A 209 16.60 8.25 16.45
C PHE A 209 17.09 9.52 17.15
N THR A 210 18.15 10.12 16.63
CA THR A 210 18.71 11.37 17.15
C THR A 210 18.25 12.52 16.28
N THR A 211 17.46 13.44 16.83
CA THR A 211 17.01 14.65 16.12
C THR A 211 18.14 15.65 16.02
N SER A 212 18.32 16.24 14.84
CA SER A 212 19.29 17.30 14.60
C SER A 212 18.93 18.59 15.34
N ALA A 213 19.92 19.46 15.54
CA ALA A 213 19.72 20.78 16.15
C ALA A 213 18.75 21.66 15.32
N PRO A 214 18.04 22.60 15.96
CA PRO A 214 17.21 23.57 15.25
C PRO A 214 17.98 24.28 14.14
N GLY A 215 17.41 24.34 12.93
CA GLY A 215 18.04 24.96 11.76
C GLY A 215 18.85 24.02 10.87
N ALA A 216 19.07 22.76 11.27
CA ALA A 216 19.60 21.74 10.37
C ALA A 216 18.60 21.42 9.24
N THR A 217 19.13 21.13 8.05
CA THR A 217 18.33 20.69 6.89
C THR A 217 17.80 19.27 7.07
N ASP A 218 18.57 18.42 7.75
CA ASP A 218 18.23 17.03 8.00
C ASP A 218 17.58 16.92 9.38
N TRP A 219 16.43 16.26 9.45
CA TRP A 219 15.68 16.19 10.70
C TRP A 219 16.35 15.29 11.76
N GLY A 220 17.04 14.22 11.38
CA GLY A 220 17.75 13.37 12.32
C GLY A 220 18.38 12.15 11.69
N THR A 221 18.98 11.30 12.52
CA THR A 221 19.69 10.09 12.08
C THR A 221 19.28 8.88 12.92
N TRP A 222 19.19 7.72 12.25
CA TRP A 222 18.91 6.44 12.90
C TRP A 222 20.22 5.75 13.32
N GLN A 223 20.24 5.21 14.54
CA GLN A 223 21.22 4.26 15.05
C GLN A 223 20.47 2.97 15.38
N LYS A 224 20.89 1.82 14.85
CA LYS A 224 20.13 0.57 14.96
C LYS A 224 21.04 -0.63 15.17
N THR A 225 20.56 -1.60 15.93
CA THR A 225 21.14 -2.94 16.02
C THR A 225 20.27 -3.95 15.26
N GLY A 226 20.91 -4.88 14.54
CA GLY A 226 20.21 -5.92 13.78
C GLY A 226 19.55 -5.47 12.47
N LEU A 227 18.64 -6.31 11.97
CA LEU A 227 17.94 -6.13 10.69
C LEU A 227 16.68 -5.28 10.85
N VAL A 228 16.86 -3.98 11.08
CA VAL A 228 15.78 -3.00 11.15
C VAL A 228 15.78 -2.16 9.88
N TYR A 229 14.64 -2.10 9.19
CA TYR A 229 14.46 -1.15 8.09
C TYR A 229 14.15 0.23 8.67
N THR A 230 14.72 1.28 8.08
CA THR A 230 14.57 2.65 8.55
C THR A 230 14.53 3.61 7.38
N ASN A 231 13.61 4.56 7.41
CA ASN A 231 13.58 5.70 6.49
C ASN A 231 13.28 6.98 7.27
N HIS A 232 13.58 8.15 6.70
CA HIS A 232 13.19 9.45 7.25
C HIS A 232 13.14 10.50 6.15
N GLY A 233 12.38 11.56 6.35
CA GLY A 233 12.29 12.69 5.43
C GLY A 233 12.01 14.01 6.14
N PRO A 234 12.16 15.14 5.43
CA PRO A 234 12.46 15.22 3.99
C PRO A 234 13.95 14.91 3.71
N GLN A 235 14.25 14.17 2.63
CA GLN A 235 15.63 13.99 2.15
C GLN A 235 15.80 14.73 0.82
N LEU A 236 16.87 15.52 0.71
CA LEU A 236 17.28 16.10 -0.56
C LEU A 236 17.97 15.01 -1.38
N ARG A 237 17.29 14.48 -2.41
CA ARG A 237 17.85 13.38 -3.24
C ARG A 237 18.84 13.84 -4.30
N CYS A 238 18.68 15.05 -4.83
CA CYS A 238 19.69 15.61 -5.70
C CYS A 238 20.76 16.23 -4.82
N PRO A 239 22.04 15.83 -4.94
CA PRO A 239 23.10 16.67 -4.41
C PRO A 239 22.86 18.07 -4.99
N PRO A 240 22.86 19.13 -4.17
CA PRO A 240 22.58 20.47 -4.65
C PRO A 240 23.49 20.71 -5.85
N SER A 241 22.89 20.90 -7.02
CA SER A 241 23.68 21.23 -8.21
C SER A 241 24.54 22.45 -7.85
N SER A 242 25.81 22.48 -8.25
CA SER A 242 26.74 23.55 -7.85
C SER A 242 26.20 24.96 -8.11
N VAL A 243 25.25 25.07 -9.04
CA VAL A 243 24.51 26.29 -9.36
C VAL A 243 23.45 26.62 -8.28
N GLN A 244 22.62 25.66 -7.86
CA GLN A 244 21.58 25.87 -6.83
C GLN A 244 22.15 26.18 -5.44
N ALA A 245 23.31 25.63 -5.08
CA ALA A 245 23.97 25.96 -3.80
C ALA A 245 24.29 27.47 -3.69
N THR A 246 24.56 28.12 -4.83
CA THR A 246 24.89 29.55 -4.87
C THR A 246 23.63 30.42 -4.84
N GLU A 247 22.54 29.97 -5.46
CA GLU A 247 21.23 30.66 -5.42
C GLU A 247 20.56 30.57 -4.05
N LEU A 248 20.57 29.39 -3.40
CA LEU A 248 20.07 29.20 -2.03
C LEU A 248 20.83 30.05 -1.00
N ALA A 249 22.13 30.29 -1.22
CA ALA A 249 22.93 31.16 -0.38
C ALA A 249 22.71 32.67 -0.64
N SER A 250 22.14 33.02 -1.80
CA SER A 250 21.98 34.42 -2.25
C SER A 250 20.55 34.95 -2.16
N SER A 251 19.54 34.07 -2.04
CA SER A 251 18.14 34.46 -1.84
C SER A 251 17.91 34.91 -0.39
N ASN A 252 18.34 36.13 -0.08
CA ASN A 252 18.08 36.82 1.19
C ASN A 252 16.66 37.44 1.26
N ASP A 253 15.82 37.18 0.26
CA ASP A 253 14.40 37.53 0.30
C ASP A 253 13.69 36.59 1.27
N GLY A 254 13.72 36.96 2.56
CA GLY A 254 13.03 36.29 3.66
C GLY A 254 11.50 36.38 3.58
N ASN A 255 10.94 36.42 2.37
CA ASN A 255 9.52 36.64 2.15
C ASN A 255 8.88 35.39 1.54
N ALA A 256 8.22 34.64 2.41
CA ALA A 256 7.14 33.70 2.11
C ALA A 256 7.49 32.47 1.25
N ARG A 257 8.30 31.55 1.80
CA ARG A 257 7.90 30.13 1.69
C ARG A 257 6.52 30.04 2.32
N THR A 258 5.48 29.93 1.50
CA THR A 258 4.10 29.92 1.99
C THR A 258 3.94 28.74 2.94
N VAL A 259 3.22 28.95 4.05
CA VAL A 259 2.94 27.91 5.08
C VAL A 259 2.34 26.63 4.47
N ALA A 260 1.78 26.72 3.25
CA ALA A 260 1.26 25.58 2.49
C ALA A 260 2.34 24.55 2.07
N ASP A 261 3.60 24.96 1.90
CA ASP A 261 4.72 24.05 1.57
C ASP A 261 5.27 23.31 2.79
N GLU A 262 4.78 23.60 4.00
CA GLU A 262 5.34 23.07 5.23
C GLU A 262 4.97 21.60 5.48
N TYR A 263 3.88 21.07 4.90
CA TYR A 263 3.38 19.71 5.19
C TYR A 263 3.18 18.89 3.92
N ASN A 264 4.27 18.60 3.22
CA ASN A 264 4.25 17.92 1.92
C ASN A 264 4.58 16.41 1.99
N GLN A 265 4.98 15.87 3.14
CA GLN A 265 5.30 14.44 3.27
C GLN A 265 4.03 13.65 3.62
N CYS A 266 3.56 12.82 2.70
CA CYS A 266 2.39 11.97 2.92
C CYS A 266 2.79 10.65 3.58
N VAL A 267 2.26 10.38 4.77
CA VAL A 267 2.60 9.19 5.58
C VAL A 267 1.51 8.12 5.56
N PHE A 268 0.24 8.52 5.40
CA PHE A 268 -0.87 7.60 5.15
C PHE A 268 -1.72 8.10 3.99
N ILE A 269 -2.24 7.14 3.21
CA ILE A 269 -3.24 7.41 2.19
C ILE A 269 -4.45 6.51 2.38
N ARG A 270 -5.58 7.01 1.91
CA ARG A 270 -6.87 6.33 1.90
C ARG A 270 -7.37 6.36 0.48
N TYR A 271 -7.85 5.23 0.00
CA TYR A 271 -8.20 5.09 -1.39
C TYR A 271 -9.27 4.04 -1.64
N TYR A 272 -9.90 4.17 -2.81
CA TYR A 272 -10.64 3.09 -3.44
C TYR A 272 -9.75 2.33 -4.42
N THR A 273 -9.96 1.04 -4.52
CA THR A 273 -9.38 0.19 -5.56
C THR A 273 -10.44 -0.77 -6.08
N VAL A 274 -10.36 -1.13 -7.37
CA VAL A 274 -11.23 -2.14 -7.96
C VAL A 274 -10.41 -3.41 -8.16
N ARG A 275 -11.01 -4.55 -7.87
CA ARG A 275 -10.48 -5.87 -8.26
C ARG A 275 -11.46 -6.50 -9.24
N LYS A 276 -10.94 -7.25 -10.21
CA LYS A 276 -11.73 -7.93 -11.23
C LYS A 276 -11.51 -9.43 -11.16
N ARG A 277 -12.56 -10.19 -11.46
CA ARG A 277 -12.49 -11.64 -11.51
C ARG A 277 -11.68 -12.10 -12.72
N LEU A 278 -10.52 -12.69 -12.49
CA LEU A 278 -9.67 -13.22 -13.57
C LEU A 278 -10.10 -14.62 -13.97
N GLY A 279 -11.00 -14.74 -14.95
CA GLY A 279 -11.16 -15.93 -15.80
C GLY A 279 -11.52 -17.28 -15.15
N ILE A 280 -11.71 -17.37 -13.82
CA ILE A 280 -12.07 -18.63 -13.15
C ILE A 280 -13.49 -19.01 -13.60
N PRO A 281 -13.68 -20.14 -14.31
CA PRO A 281 -14.99 -20.57 -14.75
C PRO A 281 -15.92 -20.75 -13.55
N ARG A 282 -17.17 -20.27 -13.67
CA ARG A 282 -18.19 -20.44 -12.64
C ARG A 282 -18.30 -21.94 -12.31
N ILE A 283 -18.04 -22.33 -11.07
CA ILE A 283 -18.51 -23.63 -10.58
C ILE A 283 -20.03 -23.49 -10.48
N ILE A 284 -20.73 -23.86 -11.55
CA ILE A 284 -22.18 -23.98 -11.56
C ILE A 284 -22.51 -25.20 -10.69
N LYS A 285 -22.59 -25.00 -9.36
CA LYS A 285 -23.26 -25.96 -8.49
C LYS A 285 -24.73 -25.86 -8.81
N ALA A 286 -25.18 -26.68 -9.74
CA ALA A 286 -26.60 -26.94 -9.90
C ALA A 286 -27.12 -27.41 -8.55
N ALA A 287 -27.86 -26.56 -7.84
CA ALA A 287 -28.68 -26.92 -6.70
C ALA A 287 -29.88 -27.72 -7.20
N ALA A 288 -29.59 -28.77 -7.96
CA ALA A 288 -30.48 -29.85 -8.23
C ALA A 288 -30.66 -30.48 -6.83
N GLY A 289 -31.74 -30.10 -6.12
CA GLY A 289 -32.05 -30.70 -4.81
C GLY A 289 -32.14 -32.22 -4.94
N PRO A 290 -32.37 -32.99 -3.89
CA PRO A 290 -32.80 -34.37 -4.08
C PRO A 290 -34.22 -34.34 -4.68
N HIS A 291 -34.33 -34.12 -5.99
CA HIS A 291 -35.53 -34.46 -6.72
C HIS A 291 -35.46 -35.98 -6.73
N GLU A 292 -36.23 -36.59 -5.82
CA GLU A 292 -36.80 -37.90 -6.07
C GLU A 292 -37.38 -37.82 -7.48
N LEU A 293 -36.62 -38.32 -8.46
CA LEU A 293 -37.14 -38.55 -9.78
C LEU A 293 -38.30 -39.53 -9.55
N GLY A 294 -39.51 -38.99 -9.56
CA GLY A 294 -40.73 -39.79 -9.42
C GLY A 294 -40.61 -40.97 -10.36
N ARG A 295 -40.80 -42.17 -9.82
CA ARG A 295 -40.65 -43.45 -10.52
C ARG A 295 -41.43 -43.39 -11.83
N GLY A 296 -40.74 -43.08 -12.92
CA GLY A 296 -41.35 -42.90 -14.22
C GLY A 296 -41.96 -44.21 -14.67
N GLY A 297 -43.29 -44.28 -14.71
CA GLY A 297 -44.02 -45.32 -15.40
C GLY A 297 -43.76 -45.15 -16.90
N TYR A 298 -42.97 -46.05 -17.47
CA TYR A 298 -42.73 -46.14 -18.90
C TYR A 298 -43.93 -46.79 -19.58
N ASP A 299 -44.99 -46.03 -19.84
CA ASP A 299 -46.06 -46.46 -20.75
C ASP A 299 -46.48 -45.29 -21.64
N GLY A 300 -46.06 -45.30 -22.91
CA GLY A 300 -46.68 -44.44 -23.92
C GLY A 300 -45.77 -43.98 -25.05
N ASP A 301 -45.90 -44.64 -26.20
CA ASP A 301 -45.43 -44.21 -27.51
C ASP A 301 -45.60 -42.70 -27.75
N GLY A 302 -44.48 -41.99 -27.94
CA GLY A 302 -44.45 -40.57 -28.30
C GLY A 302 -43.29 -40.30 -29.27
N PRO A 303 -43.48 -39.46 -30.29
CA PRO A 303 -42.66 -39.44 -31.50
C PRO A 303 -41.24 -38.94 -31.26
N SER A 304 -40.30 -39.62 -31.92
CA SER A 304 -38.89 -39.28 -32.04
C SER A 304 -38.69 -37.85 -32.54
N LEU A 305 -38.19 -36.96 -31.67
CA LEU A 305 -37.67 -35.65 -32.02
C LEU A 305 -36.19 -35.81 -32.40
N GLU A 306 -35.91 -35.84 -33.70
CA GLU A 306 -34.56 -35.73 -34.23
C GLU A 306 -34.03 -34.32 -33.95
N ALA A 307 -33.04 -34.22 -33.06
CA ALA A 307 -32.26 -33.01 -32.87
C ALA A 307 -31.23 -32.92 -34.01
N HIS A 308 -31.52 -32.07 -34.99
CA HIS A 308 -30.58 -31.69 -36.05
C HIS A 308 -29.49 -30.80 -35.44
N TYR A 309 -28.28 -31.34 -35.28
CA TYR A 309 -27.09 -30.56 -34.93
C TYR A 309 -26.45 -30.04 -36.21
N ASP A 310 -26.69 -28.77 -36.54
CA ASP A 310 -25.85 -28.04 -37.49
C ASP A 310 -24.55 -27.69 -36.78
N SER A 311 -23.48 -28.36 -37.21
CA SER A 311 -22.11 -28.07 -36.83
C SER A 311 -21.53 -27.15 -37.91
N GLU A 312 -21.65 -25.84 -37.70
CA GLU A 312 -20.87 -24.89 -38.48
C GLU A 312 -19.41 -24.92 -38.03
N GLN A 313 -18.57 -24.96 -39.06
CA GLN A 313 -17.21 -25.41 -39.12
C GLN A 313 -16.36 -24.15 -39.23
N ASP A 314 -15.85 -23.65 -38.10
CA ASP A 314 -14.92 -22.51 -38.12
C ASP A 314 -13.47 -22.99 -38.10
N SER A 315 -12.77 -22.41 -39.05
CA SER A 315 -11.53 -22.81 -39.69
C SER A 315 -10.29 -22.56 -38.85
N ASP A 316 -9.38 -23.54 -38.92
CA ASP A 316 -7.97 -23.43 -38.58
C ASP A 316 -7.30 -22.27 -39.34
N SER A 317 -6.61 -21.39 -38.62
CA SER A 317 -5.65 -20.45 -39.19
C SER A 317 -4.34 -20.58 -38.46
N ASP A 318 -3.51 -21.49 -38.97
CA ASP A 318 -2.09 -21.59 -38.69
C ASP A 318 -1.37 -20.28 -39.09
N SER A 319 -0.56 -19.76 -38.19
CA SER A 319 0.44 -18.74 -38.50
C SER A 319 1.70 -19.06 -37.72
N GLU A 320 2.48 -19.95 -38.31
CA GLU A 320 3.89 -20.15 -38.00
C GLU A 320 4.64 -18.87 -38.37
N SER A 321 5.34 -18.27 -37.40
CA SER A 321 6.37 -17.28 -37.70
C SER A 321 7.68 -17.70 -37.04
N ASP A 322 8.57 -18.13 -37.90
CA ASP A 322 9.97 -18.39 -37.63
C ASP A 322 10.66 -17.15 -37.08
N THR A 323 11.21 -17.23 -35.87
CA THR A 323 12.36 -16.40 -35.49
C THR A 323 13.47 -17.28 -34.93
N ALA A 324 14.50 -17.43 -35.75
CA ALA A 324 15.78 -18.03 -35.42
C ALA A 324 16.65 -17.05 -34.60
N SER A 325 17.68 -17.63 -33.96
CA SER A 325 18.81 -17.02 -33.22
C SER A 325 18.57 -16.87 -31.71
N SER A 326 19.48 -17.25 -30.81
CA SER A 326 20.84 -17.77 -30.94
C SER A 326 21.20 -18.58 -29.69
N ILE A 327 21.82 -19.73 -29.96
CA ILE A 327 22.48 -20.64 -29.04
C ILE A 327 23.67 -19.92 -28.38
N PHE A 328 23.70 -19.90 -27.05
CA PHE A 328 24.94 -19.83 -26.27
C PHE A 328 24.87 -20.94 -25.21
N ASP A 329 25.54 -22.05 -25.53
CA ASP A 329 25.91 -23.09 -24.59
C ASP A 329 26.88 -22.50 -23.57
N ASN A 330 26.59 -22.68 -22.29
CA ASN A 330 27.60 -22.52 -21.24
C ASN A 330 27.39 -23.64 -20.22
N ASP A 331 28.03 -24.76 -20.51
CA ASP A 331 28.25 -25.87 -19.59
C ASP A 331 29.11 -25.40 -18.40
N SER A 332 28.65 -25.66 -17.19
CA SER A 332 29.49 -25.68 -16.00
C SER A 332 28.93 -26.72 -15.03
N ASP A 333 29.52 -27.91 -15.15
CA ASP A 333 29.89 -28.89 -14.13
C ASP A 333 29.60 -28.44 -12.68
N ASP A 334 28.78 -29.21 -11.95
CA ASP A 334 29.23 -30.31 -11.08
C ASP A 334 29.47 -29.80 -9.65
N ASP A 335 28.57 -30.16 -8.75
CA ASP A 335 28.94 -30.59 -7.39
C ASP A 335 27.71 -31.15 -6.67
N GLY A 336 27.72 -32.47 -6.48
CA GLY A 336 26.71 -33.21 -5.76
C GLY A 336 26.73 -32.94 -4.25
N CYS A 337 25.54 -32.76 -3.68
CA CYS A 337 25.34 -32.84 -2.24
C CYS A 337 24.17 -33.77 -1.94
N SER A 338 24.50 -35.03 -1.65
CA SER A 338 23.57 -36.03 -1.14
C SER A 338 23.29 -35.78 0.34
N ILE A 339 22.10 -35.25 0.66
CA ILE A 339 21.60 -35.17 2.04
C ILE A 339 20.48 -36.19 2.21
N LEU A 340 20.69 -37.07 3.19
CA LEU A 340 19.82 -38.13 3.64
C LEU A 340 18.49 -37.54 4.14
N SER A 341 17.37 -37.99 3.58
CA SER A 341 16.04 -37.76 4.13
C SER A 341 15.75 -38.83 5.19
N ASP A 342 15.59 -38.36 6.43
CA ASP A 342 15.12 -39.12 7.59
C ASP A 342 13.60 -38.94 7.68
N ASP A 343 12.85 -40.02 7.47
CA ASP A 343 11.39 -40.04 7.48
C ASP A 343 10.88 -40.03 8.92
N THR A 344 10.41 -38.87 9.38
CA THR A 344 9.59 -38.76 10.59
C THR A 344 8.26 -38.09 10.25
N GLU A 345 7.24 -38.93 10.01
CA GLU A 345 5.84 -38.53 10.03
C GLU A 345 5.51 -37.93 11.39
N SER A 346 5.37 -36.62 11.42
CA SER A 346 4.73 -35.90 12.52
C SER A 346 3.54 -35.15 11.93
N ASP A 347 2.34 -35.48 12.45
CA ASP A 347 1.09 -34.78 12.18
C ASP A 347 1.20 -33.33 12.65
N VAL A 348 1.72 -32.48 11.77
CA VAL A 348 1.71 -31.03 11.93
C VAL A 348 0.38 -30.53 11.39
N VAL A 349 -0.52 -30.16 12.29
CA VAL A 349 -1.67 -29.30 11.98
C VAL A 349 -1.10 -28.00 11.40
N MET A 350 -1.17 -27.88 10.07
CA MET A 350 -0.80 -26.67 9.33
C MET A 350 -1.71 -25.53 9.76
N HIS A 351 -1.29 -24.74 10.74
CA HIS A 351 -1.79 -23.37 10.88
C HIS A 351 -1.23 -22.57 9.71
N ASN A 352 -2.11 -22.39 8.73
CA ASN A 352 -1.87 -21.74 7.44
C ASN A 352 -1.62 -20.24 7.65
N THR A 353 -0.43 -19.89 8.16
CA THR A 353 0.07 -18.52 8.10
C THR A 353 0.16 -18.11 6.64
N THR A 354 -0.24 -16.90 6.30
CA THR A 354 -0.37 -16.41 4.92
C THR A 354 0.97 -16.41 4.17
N VAL A 355 1.32 -17.53 3.54
CA VAL A 355 2.57 -17.75 2.79
C VAL A 355 2.59 -17.04 1.42
N ASP A 356 1.42 -16.62 0.91
CA ASP A 356 1.28 -16.33 -0.52
C ASP A 356 1.65 -14.90 -0.95
N GLY A 357 2.04 -14.02 -0.01
CA GLY A 357 2.34 -12.62 -0.34
C GLY A 357 1.18 -11.83 -0.96
N ARG A 358 -0.05 -12.38 -0.91
CA ARG A 358 -1.28 -11.71 -1.34
C ARG A 358 -1.60 -10.54 -0.42
N ASP A 359 -2.02 -9.43 -1.00
CA ASP A 359 -2.47 -8.28 -0.22
C ASP A 359 -3.86 -8.56 0.43
N ASP A 360 -4.22 -7.81 1.46
CA ASP A 360 -5.51 -8.00 2.15
C ASP A 360 -6.71 -7.75 1.22
N PHE A 361 -6.57 -6.90 0.21
CA PHE A 361 -7.64 -6.59 -0.74
C PHE A 361 -7.92 -7.78 -1.66
N ASP A 362 -6.88 -8.51 -2.07
CA ASP A 362 -6.98 -9.71 -2.88
C ASP A 362 -7.69 -10.82 -2.10
N VAL A 363 -7.38 -10.97 -0.81
CA VAL A 363 -8.09 -11.90 0.09
C VAL A 363 -9.58 -11.57 0.19
N ILE A 364 -9.93 -10.29 0.37
CA ILE A 364 -11.33 -9.85 0.46
C ILE A 364 -12.03 -10.02 -0.90
N ALA A 365 -11.36 -9.67 -2.00
CA ALA A 365 -11.89 -9.82 -3.35
C ALA A 365 -12.15 -11.28 -3.70
N ASP A 366 -11.21 -12.19 -3.39
CA ASP A 366 -11.34 -13.62 -3.56
C ASP A 366 -12.55 -14.16 -2.79
N TYR A 367 -12.71 -13.75 -1.52
CA TYR A 367 -13.89 -14.12 -0.73
C TYR A 367 -15.19 -13.63 -1.38
N ILE A 368 -15.23 -12.39 -1.85
CA ILE A 368 -16.42 -11.82 -2.49
C ILE A 368 -16.74 -12.55 -3.79
N PHE A 369 -15.75 -12.79 -4.64
CA PHE A 369 -15.95 -13.53 -5.89
C PHE A 369 -16.37 -14.98 -5.63
N HIS A 370 -15.87 -15.62 -4.59
CA HIS A 370 -16.25 -16.99 -4.24
C HIS A 370 -17.70 -17.09 -3.75
N ASN A 371 -18.20 -16.06 -3.07
CA ASN A 371 -19.51 -16.06 -2.42
C ASN A 371 -20.56 -15.19 -3.13
N SER A 372 -20.25 -14.68 -4.33
CA SER A 372 -21.17 -13.86 -5.12
C SER A 372 -20.99 -14.04 -6.63
N ASP A 373 -21.93 -13.49 -7.40
CA ASP A 373 -21.91 -13.46 -8.86
C ASP A 373 -21.24 -12.20 -9.43
N ALA A 374 -20.64 -11.37 -8.57
CA ALA A 374 -19.92 -10.16 -8.97
C ALA A 374 -18.74 -10.46 -9.92
N ASN A 375 -18.55 -9.59 -10.90
CA ASN A 375 -17.41 -9.62 -11.85
C ASN A 375 -16.29 -8.64 -11.45
N SER A 376 -16.65 -7.65 -10.65
CA SER A 376 -15.74 -6.67 -10.06
C SER A 376 -16.18 -6.38 -8.62
N VAL A 377 -15.23 -5.95 -7.81
CA VAL A 377 -15.47 -5.48 -6.44
C VAL A 377 -14.74 -4.16 -6.27
N LEU A 378 -15.44 -3.19 -5.68
CA LEU A 378 -14.84 -1.96 -5.22
C LEU A 378 -14.53 -2.10 -3.73
N LEU A 379 -13.27 -1.87 -3.37
CA LEU A 379 -12.81 -1.94 -1.99
C LEU A 379 -12.23 -0.60 -1.57
N HIS A 380 -12.52 -0.21 -0.33
CA HIS A 380 -11.92 0.92 0.34
C HIS A 380 -11.00 0.43 1.45
N HIS A 381 -9.96 1.19 1.78
CA HIS A 381 -9.06 0.82 2.88
C HIS A 381 -9.79 0.60 4.23
N GLN A 382 -10.94 1.25 4.44
CA GLN A 382 -11.75 1.06 5.66
C GLN A 382 -12.34 -0.34 5.76
N ASP A 383 -12.57 -1.02 4.64
CA ASP A 383 -13.14 -2.36 4.63
C ASP A 383 -12.15 -3.35 5.27
N VAL A 384 -10.85 -3.18 5.00
CA VAL A 384 -9.77 -3.96 5.63
C VAL A 384 -9.68 -3.66 7.12
N ALA A 385 -9.72 -2.37 7.49
CA ALA A 385 -9.66 -1.93 8.89
C ALA A 385 -10.80 -2.52 9.72
N LEU A 386 -12.04 -2.43 9.22
CA LEU A 386 -13.22 -2.93 9.92
C LEU A 386 -13.19 -4.45 10.09
N LEU A 387 -12.70 -5.19 9.10
CA LEU A 387 -12.53 -6.63 9.23
C LEU A 387 -11.52 -7.01 10.32
N ARG A 388 -10.41 -6.25 10.44
CA ARG A 388 -9.39 -6.49 11.46
C ARG A 388 -9.89 -6.14 12.87
N GLU A 389 -10.58 -5.02 13.04
CA GLU A 389 -11.20 -4.65 14.33
C GLU A 389 -12.17 -5.71 14.82
N LEU A 390 -12.91 -6.30 13.89
CA LEU A 390 -13.92 -7.28 14.18
C LEU A 390 -13.31 -8.57 14.74
N GLY A 391 -12.25 -9.11 14.14
CA GLY A 391 -11.76 -10.45 14.47
C GLY A 391 -10.59 -10.56 15.44
N GLY A 392 -9.89 -9.46 15.77
CA GLY A 392 -8.77 -9.46 16.73
C GLY A 392 -7.57 -10.38 16.40
N SER A 393 -7.68 -11.18 15.35
CA SER A 393 -6.69 -12.11 14.82
C SER A 393 -5.98 -11.49 13.62
N ALA A 394 -4.74 -11.91 13.36
CA ALA A 394 -3.98 -11.51 12.18
C ALA A 394 -4.37 -12.30 10.91
N ASP A 395 -5.17 -13.35 11.03
CA ASP A 395 -5.56 -14.21 9.91
C ASP A 395 -6.91 -13.76 9.31
N LEU A 396 -6.84 -12.85 8.34
CA LEU A 396 -7.99 -12.30 7.62
C LEU A 396 -8.79 -13.39 6.85
N PRO A 397 -8.16 -14.32 6.10
CA PRO A 397 -8.87 -15.45 5.49
C PRO A 397 -9.72 -16.27 6.48
N ALA A 398 -9.18 -16.63 7.66
CA ALA A 398 -9.92 -17.38 8.66
C ALA A 398 -11.13 -16.59 9.18
N GLN A 399 -10.99 -15.27 9.38
CA GLN A 399 -12.08 -14.41 9.84
C GLN A 399 -13.22 -14.33 8.82
N LEU A 400 -12.91 -14.18 7.54
CA LEU A 400 -13.91 -14.17 6.47
C LEU A 400 -14.66 -15.51 6.40
N PHE A 401 -13.95 -16.63 6.55
CA PHE A 401 -14.55 -17.96 6.55
C PHE A 401 -15.47 -18.21 7.76
N GLU A 402 -15.05 -17.79 8.96
CA GLU A 402 -15.80 -17.97 10.19
C GLU A 402 -17.06 -17.09 10.22
N ARG A 403 -16.92 -15.81 9.88
CA ARG A 403 -18.01 -14.83 10.02
C ARG A 403 -19.01 -14.86 8.89
N ARG A 404 -18.58 -15.29 7.70
CA ARG A 404 -19.39 -15.27 6.47
C ARG A 404 -20.15 -13.95 6.29
N PRO A 405 -19.44 -12.81 6.27
CA PRO A 405 -20.07 -11.51 6.12
C PRO A 405 -20.95 -11.48 4.86
N GLN A 406 -22.12 -10.86 4.99
CA GLN A 406 -23.08 -10.73 3.90
C GLN A 406 -22.49 -9.87 2.79
N ILE A 407 -22.64 -10.28 1.54
CA ILE A 407 -22.17 -9.53 0.36
C ILE A 407 -23.38 -8.92 -0.33
N THR A 408 -23.30 -7.63 -0.66
CA THR A 408 -24.31 -6.96 -1.47
C THR A 408 -23.75 -6.81 -2.89
N VAL A 409 -24.46 -7.30 -3.90
CA VAL A 409 -24.07 -7.11 -5.30
C VAL A 409 -25.03 -6.11 -5.93
N ASP A 410 -24.48 -5.04 -6.51
CA ASP A 410 -25.21 -4.08 -7.32
C ASP A 410 -24.85 -4.24 -8.81
N GLU A 411 -25.49 -3.44 -9.68
CA GLU A 411 -25.24 -3.44 -11.13
C GLU A 411 -23.78 -3.11 -11.51
N ASN A 412 -23.00 -2.57 -10.56
CA ASN A 412 -21.63 -2.13 -10.73
C ASN A 412 -20.61 -3.01 -9.96
N GLY A 413 -21.05 -4.09 -9.32
CA GLY A 413 -20.19 -5.08 -8.67
C GLY A 413 -20.56 -5.44 -7.22
N GLY A 414 -19.71 -6.25 -6.61
CA GLY A 414 -19.82 -6.59 -5.19
C GLY A 414 -19.38 -5.42 -4.32
N LEU A 415 -20.14 -5.18 -3.26
CA LEU A 415 -19.82 -4.28 -2.17
C LEU A 415 -19.85 -5.06 -0.86
N PHE A 416 -18.93 -4.72 0.03
CA PHE A 416 -19.00 -5.14 1.40
C PHE A 416 -19.93 -4.16 2.14
N PRO A 417 -21.12 -4.59 2.60
CA PRO A 417 -21.98 -3.74 3.40
C PRO A 417 -21.26 -3.45 4.72
N LEU A 418 -20.97 -2.17 4.95
CA LEU A 418 -20.56 -1.65 6.25
C LEU A 418 -21.76 -1.52 7.19
#